data_AF-H0T5N4-F1
#
_entry.id   AF-H0T5N4-F1
#
_cell.length_a   1.000
_cell.length_b   1.000
_cell.length_c   1.000
_cell.angle_alpha   90.00
_cell.angle_beta   90.00
_cell.angle_gamma   90.00
#
_symmetry.space_group_name_H-M   'P 1'
#
loop_
_entity.id
_entity.type
_entity.pdbx_description
1 polymer ?
#
loop_
_entity_poly.entity_id
_entity_poly.type
_entity_poly.pdbx_seq_one_letter_code
_entity_poly.pdbx_strand_id
1 'polypeptide(L)'
;MSFTGLKSAVLCLSLLALPALAADRATTSYMPPADKQPSLLQRLAAALKPKPVHVAAVVHRRPKHGSSMHGVRTSAHGARVRHAAAALRKRKAAPALAAAEPAMAQPAAVTQPVVVAQPVTTAEPVTVGAAVTAPAPLSELELAAKGQQLFNDASLSGGSKASCATCHFSTGHTNNKTYVGLDVVADGDPNGRNTPTLWGVGERSVFGWAGQAATLEDSIRGIIVNRMKGPEPSPETLAALVAYVRTLNYPANWQVKEDGTPRPDASEAIKRGFALYVGDGGCGTCHQLPTFDKKSKDDIGTGGKFKVPTLHAVASTAPYFHDGRTASLRDAVKLMWEVYAKKMESRLPTEAELDDLTAYVGAL
;
A
#
# COMPACT_ATOMS: atom_id res chain seq x y z
N MET A 1 -55.17 7.13 76.67
CA MET A 1 -55.77 5.80 76.84
C MET A 1 -55.59 5.03 75.53
N SER A 2 -55.19 3.76 75.65
CA SER A 2 -55.11 2.70 74.64
C SER A 2 -53.93 2.66 73.65
N PHE A 3 -53.05 1.69 73.95
CA PHE A 3 -52.03 1.04 73.13
C PHE A 3 -52.62 0.17 72.01
N THR A 4 -51.75 -0.14 71.03
CA THR A 4 -51.62 -1.35 70.16
C THR A 4 -51.43 -0.92 68.69
N GLY A 5 -50.56 -1.52 67.87
CA GLY A 5 -49.67 -2.66 68.03
C GLY A 5 -48.84 -2.81 66.75
N LEU A 6 -47.61 -3.28 66.96
CA LEU A 6 -46.59 -3.60 65.97
C LEU A 6 -47.01 -4.80 65.11
N LYS A 7 -46.84 -4.73 63.78
CA LYS A 7 -46.70 -5.93 62.92
C LYS A 7 -45.58 -5.73 61.91
N SER A 8 -44.58 -6.59 62.06
CA SER A 8 -43.45 -6.82 61.18
C SER A 8 -43.88 -7.21 59.76
N ALA A 9 -43.17 -6.69 58.76
CA ALA A 9 -43.02 -7.34 57.48
C ALA A 9 -41.55 -7.23 57.06
N VAL A 10 -40.85 -8.35 57.22
CA VAL A 10 -39.57 -8.66 56.58
C VAL A 10 -39.85 -8.78 55.08
N LEU A 11 -39.16 -8.02 54.24
CA LEU A 11 -39.11 -8.31 52.80
C LEU A 11 -37.71 -8.03 52.24
N CYS A 12 -37.07 -9.14 51.86
CA CYS A 12 -36.03 -9.34 50.85
C CYS A 12 -35.14 -8.15 50.45
N LEU A 13 -33.89 -8.24 50.91
CA LEU A 13 -32.72 -7.64 50.30
C LEU A 13 -32.46 -8.32 48.94
N SER A 14 -33.02 -7.80 47.86
CA SER A 14 -32.73 -8.24 46.50
C SER A 14 -31.51 -7.49 45.97
N LEU A 15 -30.38 -8.18 45.87
CA LEU A 15 -29.23 -7.76 45.06
C LEU A 15 -29.69 -7.49 43.63
N LEU A 16 -29.75 -6.22 43.22
CA LEU A 16 -29.75 -5.85 41.80
C LEU A 16 -28.30 -5.69 41.38
N ALA A 17 -27.72 -6.79 40.89
CA ALA A 17 -26.51 -6.76 40.10
C ALA A 17 -26.80 -5.99 38.80
N LEU A 18 -26.13 -4.85 38.63
CA LEU A 18 -26.02 -4.13 37.36
C LEU A 18 -25.38 -5.07 36.32
N PRO A 19 -25.97 -5.30 35.15
CA PRO A 19 -25.23 -5.93 34.07
C PRO A 19 -24.24 -4.91 33.54
N ALA A 20 -22.94 -5.24 33.68
CA ALA A 20 -21.87 -4.54 32.98
C ALA A 20 -22.20 -4.50 31.48
N LEU A 21 -22.14 -3.31 30.88
CA LEU A 21 -22.18 -3.10 29.44
C LEU A 21 -21.14 -4.04 28.78
N ALA A 22 -21.63 -5.10 28.15
CA ALA A 22 -20.84 -5.88 27.24
C ALA A 22 -20.56 -5.00 26.02
N ALA A 23 -19.28 -4.65 25.82
CA ALA A 23 -18.80 -4.14 24.56
C ALA A 23 -19.18 -5.13 23.45
N ASP A 24 -19.99 -4.65 22.51
CA ASP A 24 -20.52 -5.44 21.41
C ASP A 24 -19.37 -5.95 20.53
N ARG A 25 -19.00 -7.22 20.72
CA ARG A 25 -18.01 -7.98 19.94
C ARG A 25 -18.65 -8.56 18.68
N ALA A 26 -19.46 -7.77 17.97
CA ALA A 26 -20.04 -8.15 16.69
C ALA A 26 -19.21 -7.67 15.49
N THR A 27 -17.87 -7.75 15.58
CA THR A 27 -16.97 -7.83 14.43
C THR A 27 -15.89 -8.84 14.76
N THR A 28 -16.23 -10.13 14.67
CA THR A 28 -15.21 -11.18 14.63
C THR A 28 -14.44 -11.02 13.32
N SER A 29 -13.44 -10.14 13.34
CA SER A 29 -12.29 -10.22 12.45
C SER A 29 -11.72 -11.63 12.65
N TYR A 30 -11.97 -12.51 11.69
CA TYR A 30 -11.29 -13.79 11.65
C TYR A 30 -9.81 -13.52 11.39
N MET A 31 -9.02 -13.45 12.45
CA MET A 31 -7.59 -13.68 12.36
C MET A 31 -7.40 -15.20 12.36
N PRO A 32 -6.90 -15.82 11.28
CA PRO A 32 -6.65 -17.26 11.29
C PRO A 32 -5.66 -17.58 12.42
N PRO A 33 -5.82 -18.73 13.11
CA PRO A 33 -4.86 -19.15 14.12
C PRO A 33 -3.45 -19.23 13.51
N ALA A 34 -2.45 -18.75 14.26
CA ALA A 34 -1.05 -18.64 13.83
C ALA A 34 -0.47 -19.96 13.25
N ASP A 35 -1.05 -21.10 13.60
CA ASP A 35 -0.60 -22.43 13.21
C ASP A 35 -1.06 -22.89 11.81
N LYS A 36 -1.71 -22.04 11.00
CA LYS A 36 -2.14 -22.40 9.63
C LYS A 36 -1.51 -21.56 8.52
N GLN A 37 -0.61 -20.63 8.83
CA GLN A 37 0.14 -19.93 7.79
C GLN A 37 1.41 -20.72 7.48
N PRO A 38 1.55 -21.29 6.27
CA PRO A 38 2.80 -21.95 5.89
C PRO A 38 3.95 -20.95 6.02
N SER A 39 5.07 -21.42 6.61
CA SER A 39 6.27 -20.61 6.75
C SER A 39 6.71 -20.04 5.40
N LEU A 40 7.48 -18.95 5.40
CA LEU A 40 8.04 -18.35 4.18
C LEU A 40 8.67 -19.41 3.26
N LEU A 41 9.38 -20.38 3.85
CA LEU A 41 9.97 -21.52 3.14
C LEU A 41 8.92 -22.45 2.50
N GLN A 42 7.82 -22.76 3.21
CA GLN A 42 6.75 -23.61 2.72
C GLN A 42 5.97 -22.97 1.56
N ARG A 43 5.79 -21.64 1.59
CA ARG A 43 5.11 -20.88 0.52
C ARG A 43 5.95 -20.82 -0.74
N LEU A 44 7.26 -20.61 -0.61
CA LEU A 44 8.19 -20.55 -1.73
C LEU A 44 8.37 -21.92 -2.41
N ALA A 45 8.37 -23.00 -1.63
CA ALA A 45 8.40 -24.37 -2.17
C ALA A 45 7.14 -24.72 -3.00
N ALA A 46 5.98 -24.16 -2.68
CA ALA A 46 4.75 -24.37 -3.43
C ALA A 46 4.71 -23.60 -4.76
N ALA A 47 5.34 -22.41 -4.83
CA ALA A 47 5.42 -21.58 -6.02
C ALA A 47 6.35 -22.14 -7.12
N LEU A 48 7.24 -23.07 -6.77
CA LEU A 48 8.20 -23.70 -7.68
C LEU A 48 7.67 -24.98 -8.37
N LYS A 49 6.44 -25.42 -8.06
CA LYS A 49 5.84 -26.58 -8.76
C LYS A 49 5.29 -26.14 -10.11
N PRO A 50 5.80 -26.66 -11.25
CA PRO A 50 5.27 -26.33 -12.56
C PRO A 50 3.81 -26.78 -12.66
N LYS A 51 2.91 -25.86 -13.01
CA LYS A 51 1.51 -26.20 -13.35
C LYS A 51 1.51 -26.92 -14.70
N PRO A 52 0.78 -28.04 -14.87
CA PRO A 52 0.65 -28.68 -16.17
C PRO A 52 -0.10 -27.76 -17.13
N VAL A 53 0.53 -27.40 -18.24
CA VAL A 53 -0.09 -26.66 -19.34
C VAL A 53 -0.76 -27.68 -20.25
N HIS A 54 -2.10 -27.71 -20.24
CA HIS A 54 -2.85 -28.41 -21.27
C HIS A 54 -2.99 -27.51 -22.50
N VAL A 55 -2.26 -27.85 -23.57
CA VAL A 55 -2.40 -27.20 -24.88
C VAL A 55 -3.65 -27.78 -25.56
N ALA A 56 -4.74 -27.02 -25.58
CA ALA A 56 -5.90 -27.34 -26.40
C ALA A 56 -5.67 -26.85 -27.84
N ALA A 57 -5.65 -27.78 -28.80
CA ALA A 57 -5.54 -27.47 -30.22
C ALA A 57 -6.84 -26.82 -30.72
N VAL A 58 -6.77 -25.54 -31.12
CA VAL A 58 -7.89 -24.80 -31.71
C VAL A 58 -7.96 -25.09 -33.21
N VAL A 59 -8.88 -25.99 -33.59
CA VAL A 59 -9.25 -26.22 -35.00
C VAL A 59 -10.04 -25.01 -35.51
N HIS A 60 -9.46 -24.27 -36.46
CA HIS A 60 -10.12 -23.13 -37.11
C HIS A 60 -11.19 -23.62 -38.11
N ARG A 61 -12.47 -23.32 -37.83
CA ARG A 61 -13.54 -23.36 -38.84
C ARG A 61 -13.79 -21.95 -39.38
N ARG A 62 -13.73 -21.81 -40.71
CA ARG A 62 -14.02 -20.58 -41.47
C ARG A 62 -15.48 -20.11 -41.27
N PRO A 63 -15.75 -18.80 -41.19
CA PRO A 63 -17.11 -18.28 -41.28
C PRO A 63 -17.52 -18.04 -42.75
N LYS A 64 -18.77 -18.36 -43.07
CA LYS A 64 -19.44 -18.02 -44.34
C LYS A 64 -20.12 -16.66 -44.22
N HIS A 65 -20.05 -15.88 -45.29
CA HIS A 65 -20.76 -14.62 -45.50
C HIS A 65 -22.29 -14.78 -45.51
N GLY A 66 -22.98 -13.76 -45.00
CA GLY A 66 -24.42 -13.56 -45.18
C GLY A 66 -24.77 -12.09 -44.95
N SER A 67 -25.03 -11.38 -46.04
CA SER A 67 -25.47 -9.97 -46.10
C SER A 67 -26.90 -9.79 -45.58
N SER A 68 -27.19 -8.65 -44.95
CA SER A 68 -28.40 -7.87 -45.28
C SER A 68 -28.32 -6.46 -44.71
N MET A 69 -28.71 -5.50 -45.55
CA MET A 69 -28.88 -4.08 -45.24
C MET A 69 -30.14 -3.86 -44.39
N HIS A 70 -30.19 -2.76 -43.64
CA HIS A 70 -31.28 -1.78 -43.64
C HIS A 70 -30.80 -0.52 -42.93
N GLY A 71 -30.84 0.62 -43.63
CA GLY A 71 -30.50 1.92 -43.06
C GLY A 71 -31.73 2.62 -42.50
N VAL A 72 -31.52 3.51 -41.54
CA VAL A 72 -32.33 4.71 -41.35
C VAL A 72 -31.42 5.83 -40.86
N ARG A 73 -31.43 6.94 -41.60
CA ARG A 73 -30.89 8.25 -41.23
C ARG A 73 -31.85 8.92 -40.24
N THR A 74 -31.34 9.70 -39.29
CA THR A 74 -31.72 11.12 -39.18
C THR A 74 -30.76 11.92 -38.28
N SER A 75 -30.56 13.15 -38.73
CA SER A 75 -29.69 14.24 -38.29
C SER A 75 -30.05 14.88 -36.94
N ALA A 76 -29.06 15.41 -36.22
CA ALA A 76 -29.19 16.64 -35.41
C ALA A 76 -27.77 17.21 -35.10
N HIS A 77 -27.37 18.28 -35.78
CA HIS A 77 -27.38 19.68 -35.30
C HIS A 77 -26.23 20.09 -34.35
N GLY A 78 -25.19 20.67 -34.95
CA GLY A 78 -24.81 22.05 -34.70
C GLY A 78 -24.15 22.40 -33.35
N ALA A 79 -22.84 22.15 -33.25
CA ALA A 79 -21.99 22.77 -32.25
C ALA A 79 -21.73 24.25 -32.57
N ARG A 80 -22.02 25.16 -31.63
CA ARG A 80 -21.34 26.46 -31.47
C ARG A 80 -21.35 26.88 -30.01
N VAL A 81 -20.24 26.72 -29.31
CA VAL A 81 -19.97 27.46 -28.07
C VAL A 81 -18.74 28.34 -28.29
N ARG A 82 -18.92 29.61 -27.94
CA ARG A 82 -18.02 30.73 -28.19
C ARG A 82 -16.84 30.64 -27.21
N HIS A 83 -15.62 30.77 -27.71
CA HIS A 83 -14.44 30.98 -26.88
C HIS A 83 -14.47 32.40 -26.29
N ALA A 84 -14.50 32.51 -24.97
CA ALA A 84 -14.18 33.73 -24.25
C ALA A 84 -12.67 33.72 -23.94
N ALA A 85 -11.95 34.64 -24.57
CA ALA A 85 -10.55 34.93 -24.30
C ALA A 85 -10.42 35.70 -22.97
N ALA A 86 -9.53 35.24 -22.09
CA ALA A 86 -9.06 36.01 -20.94
C ALA A 86 -7.55 36.21 -21.06
N ALA A 87 -7.16 37.48 -21.02
CA ALA A 87 -5.83 37.99 -21.34
C ALA A 87 -4.77 37.63 -20.29
N LEU A 88 -3.63 37.08 -20.74
CA LEU A 88 -2.40 37.04 -19.96
C LEU A 88 -1.69 38.41 -20.01
N ARG A 89 -1.44 38.99 -18.83
CA ARG A 89 -0.51 40.11 -18.67
C ARG A 89 0.93 39.61 -18.71
N LYS A 90 1.69 40.16 -19.67
CA LYS A 90 3.13 39.94 -19.90
C LYS A 90 3.97 40.40 -18.70
N ARG A 91 4.90 39.58 -18.22
CA ARG A 91 6.09 40.03 -17.48
C ARG A 91 7.32 39.84 -18.37
N LYS A 92 8.11 40.90 -18.49
CA LYS A 92 9.34 41.01 -19.30
C LYS A 92 10.44 40.09 -18.74
N ALA A 93 11.19 39.51 -19.67
CA ALA A 93 12.41 38.73 -19.45
C ALA A 93 13.59 39.60 -19.01
N ALA A 94 14.48 39.03 -18.20
CA ALA A 94 15.83 39.50 -17.92
C ALA A 94 16.85 38.59 -18.66
N PRO A 95 18.04 39.08 -19.02
CA PRO A 95 18.90 38.46 -20.03
C PRO A 95 19.74 37.31 -19.48
N ALA A 96 19.94 36.31 -20.33
CA ALA A 96 20.88 35.21 -20.13
C ALA A 96 22.31 35.67 -20.42
N LEU A 97 23.25 35.45 -19.49
CA LEU A 97 24.68 35.43 -19.77
C LEU A 97 25.07 34.05 -20.30
N ALA A 98 25.80 34.04 -21.40
CA ALA A 98 26.36 32.87 -22.05
C ALA A 98 27.75 32.51 -21.50
N ALA A 99 27.94 31.20 -21.34
CA ALA A 99 29.11 30.35 -21.60
C ALA A 99 30.51 30.71 -21.07
N ALA A 100 31.10 29.72 -20.37
CA ALA A 100 32.50 29.32 -20.56
C ALA A 100 32.68 27.84 -20.12
N GLU A 101 32.94 26.96 -21.09
CA GLU A 101 33.44 25.59 -20.89
C GLU A 101 34.96 25.61 -20.60
N PRO A 102 35.51 24.71 -19.77
CA PRO A 102 36.95 24.58 -19.64
C PRO A 102 37.55 23.68 -20.73
N ALA A 103 38.62 24.19 -21.33
CA ALA A 103 39.40 23.56 -22.38
C ALA A 103 40.21 22.34 -21.90
N MET A 104 40.26 21.34 -22.78
CA MET A 104 41.12 20.16 -22.68
C MET A 104 42.60 20.55 -22.85
N ALA A 105 43.43 20.19 -21.87
CA ALA A 105 44.89 20.28 -21.98
C ALA A 105 45.45 18.97 -22.54
N GLN A 106 46.18 19.07 -23.66
CA GLN A 106 47.00 17.99 -24.21
C GLN A 106 48.32 17.85 -23.42
N PRO A 107 48.81 16.64 -23.12
CA PRO A 107 50.17 16.46 -22.64
C PRO A 107 51.17 16.38 -23.81
N ALA A 108 52.29 17.08 -23.62
CA ALA A 108 53.41 17.20 -24.53
C ALA A 108 54.17 15.88 -24.74
N ALA A 109 54.74 15.73 -25.94
CA ALA A 109 55.59 14.62 -26.34
C ALA A 109 56.86 14.55 -25.47
N VAL A 110 57.07 13.41 -24.82
CA VAL A 110 58.30 13.05 -24.13
C VAL A 110 59.15 12.18 -25.05
N THR A 111 60.34 12.66 -25.38
CA THR A 111 61.38 11.94 -26.11
C THR A 111 62.00 10.87 -25.22
N GLN A 112 62.03 9.62 -25.69
CA GLN A 112 62.67 8.51 -24.98
C GLN A 112 64.18 8.48 -25.26
N PRO A 113 65.04 8.25 -24.26
CA PRO A 113 66.38 7.74 -24.49
C PRO A 113 66.33 6.21 -24.59
N VAL A 114 67.01 5.69 -25.62
CA VAL A 114 67.28 4.26 -25.81
C VAL A 114 68.18 3.77 -24.68
N VAL A 115 67.67 2.85 -23.85
CA VAL A 115 68.46 2.13 -22.85
C VAL A 115 68.80 0.74 -23.40
N VAL A 116 70.10 0.46 -23.45
CA VAL A 116 70.69 -0.82 -23.85
C VAL A 116 70.32 -1.90 -22.83
N ALA A 117 69.78 -3.02 -23.30
CA ALA A 117 69.41 -4.17 -22.46
C ALA A 117 70.64 -4.90 -21.92
N GLN A 118 70.63 -5.21 -20.62
CA GLN A 118 71.49 -6.22 -20.02
C GLN A 118 70.68 -7.50 -19.72
N PRO A 119 71.27 -8.70 -19.79
CA PRO A 119 70.53 -9.95 -19.65
C PRO A 119 70.14 -10.19 -18.18
N VAL A 120 68.84 -10.38 -17.96
CA VAL A 120 68.26 -10.73 -16.66
C VAL A 120 68.42 -12.24 -16.43
N THR A 121 68.98 -12.58 -15.27
CA THR A 121 69.12 -13.93 -14.74
C THR A 121 67.75 -14.54 -14.42
N THR A 122 67.62 -15.85 -14.63
CA THR A 122 66.42 -16.66 -14.40
C THR A 122 65.90 -16.56 -12.96
N ALA A 123 64.69 -16.04 -12.78
CA ALA A 123 63.95 -16.08 -11.51
C ALA A 123 62.95 -17.25 -11.51
N GLU A 124 62.89 -17.96 -10.38
CA GLU A 124 61.98 -19.06 -10.11
C GLU A 124 60.49 -18.64 -10.16
N PRO A 125 59.57 -19.55 -10.50
CA PRO A 125 58.16 -19.19 -10.68
C PRO A 125 57.50 -18.85 -9.36
N VAL A 126 57.09 -17.58 -9.23
CA VAL A 126 56.17 -17.10 -8.20
C VAL A 126 54.79 -17.72 -8.45
N THR A 127 54.29 -18.48 -7.49
CA THR A 127 52.89 -18.94 -7.48
C THR A 127 51.97 -17.72 -7.38
N VAL A 128 51.29 -17.42 -8.49
CA VAL A 128 50.26 -16.37 -8.56
C VAL A 128 49.11 -16.78 -7.63
N GLY A 129 48.84 -15.96 -6.61
CA GLY A 129 47.72 -16.16 -5.69
C GLY A 129 46.41 -16.23 -6.46
N ALA A 130 45.61 -17.26 -6.18
CA ALA A 130 44.30 -17.43 -6.77
C ALA A 130 43.47 -16.15 -6.56
N ALA A 131 43.05 -15.54 -7.68
CA ALA A 131 42.15 -14.40 -7.64
C ALA A 131 40.88 -14.81 -6.88
N VAL A 132 40.64 -14.16 -5.74
CA VAL A 132 39.37 -14.29 -5.00
C VAL A 132 38.30 -13.74 -5.92
N THR A 133 37.58 -14.63 -6.58
CA THR A 133 36.47 -14.27 -7.45
C THR A 133 35.42 -13.61 -6.57
N ALA A 134 34.91 -12.45 -6.99
CA ALA A 134 33.84 -11.79 -6.25
C ALA A 134 32.69 -12.79 -6.03
N PRO A 135 32.12 -12.87 -4.82
CA PRO A 135 31.05 -13.81 -4.54
C PRO A 135 29.90 -13.62 -5.52
N ALA A 136 29.27 -14.73 -5.92
CA ALA A 136 28.13 -14.70 -6.82
C ALA A 136 27.01 -13.81 -6.25
N PRO A 137 26.22 -13.12 -7.09
CA PRO A 137 25.06 -12.39 -6.63
C PRO A 137 24.11 -13.29 -5.85
N LEU A 138 23.55 -12.77 -4.75
CA LEU A 138 22.56 -13.49 -3.95
C LEU A 138 21.33 -13.84 -4.80
N SER A 139 20.77 -15.03 -4.57
CA SER A 139 19.45 -15.40 -5.09
C SER A 139 18.34 -14.54 -4.46
N GLU A 140 17.16 -14.50 -5.10
CA GLU A 140 15.98 -13.80 -4.56
C GLU A 140 15.60 -14.27 -3.14
N LEU A 141 15.75 -15.56 -2.85
CA LEU A 141 15.48 -16.11 -1.52
C LEU A 141 16.49 -15.59 -0.48
N GLU A 142 17.77 -15.54 -0.84
CA GLU A 142 18.83 -15.04 0.04
C GLU A 142 18.70 -13.53 0.26
N LEU A 143 18.32 -12.76 -0.78
CA LEU A 143 17.99 -11.34 -0.66
C LEU A 143 16.80 -11.13 0.27
N ALA A 144 15.72 -11.90 0.12
CA ALA A 144 14.55 -11.79 1.00
C ALA A 144 14.90 -12.17 2.46
N ALA A 145 15.72 -13.19 2.68
CA ALA A 145 16.19 -13.55 4.02
C ALA A 145 17.04 -12.44 4.64
N LYS A 146 17.96 -11.85 3.86
CA LYS A 146 18.76 -10.70 4.31
C LYS A 146 17.88 -9.46 4.58
N GLY A 147 16.90 -9.22 3.72
CA GLY A 147 15.93 -8.15 3.87
C GLY A 147 15.09 -8.30 5.13
N GLN A 148 14.70 -9.52 5.49
CA GLN A 148 14.01 -9.79 6.75
C GLN A 148 14.87 -9.42 7.96
N GLN A 149 16.16 -9.74 7.95
CA GLN A 149 17.07 -9.34 9.03
C GLN A 149 17.14 -7.82 9.12
N LEU A 150 17.38 -7.14 8.00
CA LEU A 150 17.46 -5.67 7.91
C LEU A 150 16.16 -4.99 8.34
N PHE A 151 15.00 -5.56 8.01
CA PHE A 151 13.70 -5.05 8.41
C PHE A 151 13.52 -4.99 9.94
N ASN A 152 14.21 -5.86 10.66
CA ASN A 152 14.21 -5.91 12.12
C ASN A 152 15.42 -5.18 12.74
N ASP A 153 16.36 -4.70 11.94
CA ASP A 153 17.57 -4.04 12.41
C ASP A 153 17.34 -2.54 12.63
N ALA A 154 17.58 -2.07 13.85
CA ALA A 154 17.44 -0.67 14.18
C ALA A 154 18.59 0.20 13.66
N SER A 155 19.72 -0.40 13.25
CA SER A 155 20.91 0.32 12.76
C SER A 155 20.64 1.19 11.53
N LEU A 156 19.56 0.90 10.80
CA LEU A 156 19.10 1.71 9.67
C LEU A 156 18.43 3.03 10.09
N SER A 157 18.19 3.28 11.37
CA SER A 157 17.64 4.53 11.89
C SER A 157 18.68 5.41 12.55
N GLY A 158 18.41 6.72 12.57
CA GLY A 158 19.26 7.69 13.27
C GLY A 158 19.33 7.38 14.76
N GLY A 159 20.52 7.06 15.25
CA GLY A 159 20.75 6.69 16.65
C GLY A 159 20.15 5.34 17.04
N SER A 160 19.89 4.46 16.08
CA SER A 160 19.37 3.10 16.31
C SER A 160 18.07 3.04 17.12
N LYS A 161 17.19 4.03 16.94
CA LYS A 161 15.96 4.21 17.71
C LYS A 161 14.80 3.31 17.27
N ALA A 162 14.77 2.89 16.01
CA ALA A 162 13.68 2.10 15.45
C ALA A 162 14.13 1.24 14.26
N SER A 163 13.48 0.09 14.07
CA SER A 163 13.58 -0.68 12.83
C SER A 163 12.27 -0.54 12.03
N CYS A 164 12.21 -1.12 10.83
CA CYS A 164 10.95 -1.16 10.08
C CYS A 164 9.85 -1.87 10.89
N ALA A 165 10.22 -2.93 11.63
CA ALA A 165 9.32 -3.71 12.47
C ALA A 165 8.74 -2.94 13.66
N THR A 166 9.35 -1.83 14.09
CA THR A 166 8.81 -0.97 15.15
C THR A 166 7.45 -0.38 14.76
N CYS A 167 7.32 0.07 13.51
CA CYS A 167 6.07 0.60 12.97
C CYS A 167 5.27 -0.48 12.22
N HIS A 168 5.97 -1.41 11.55
CA HIS A 168 5.36 -2.43 10.73
C HIS A 168 5.45 -3.83 11.36
N PHE A 169 4.61 -4.09 12.37
CA PHE A 169 4.65 -5.31 13.18
C PHE A 169 4.28 -6.59 12.42
N SER A 170 4.42 -7.76 13.06
CA SER A 170 3.90 -9.07 12.59
C SER A 170 4.14 -9.31 11.10
N THR A 171 5.41 -9.29 10.69
CA THR A 171 5.79 -9.44 9.27
C THR A 171 5.14 -8.39 8.36
N GLY A 172 5.29 -7.11 8.70
CA GLY A 172 4.93 -6.01 7.83
C GLY A 172 3.46 -5.57 7.85
N HIS A 173 2.67 -6.02 8.82
CA HIS A 173 1.41 -5.34 9.13
C HIS A 173 1.71 -3.96 9.76
N THR A 174 0.71 -3.25 10.30
CA THR A 174 0.89 -1.91 10.86
C THR A 174 0.63 -1.88 12.36
N ASN A 175 1.44 -1.13 13.11
CA ASN A 175 1.22 -0.85 14.53
C ASN A 175 0.07 0.10 14.85
N ASN A 176 -0.66 0.55 13.83
CA ASN A 176 -1.87 1.34 13.99
C ASN A 176 -1.65 2.64 14.77
N LYS A 177 -0.43 3.21 14.69
CA LYS A 177 -0.09 4.49 15.31
C LYS A 177 0.16 5.57 14.27
N THR A 178 -0.13 6.79 14.68
CA THR A 178 0.11 8.02 13.93
C THR A 178 1.42 8.66 14.39
N TYR A 179 2.26 9.06 13.43
CA TYR A 179 3.63 9.53 13.70
C TYR A 179 3.96 10.87 13.07
N VAL A 180 4.77 11.65 13.78
CA VAL A 180 5.60 12.74 13.21
C VAL A 180 7.06 12.34 13.41
N GLY A 181 7.76 11.99 12.34
CA GLY A 181 9.09 11.36 12.47
C GLY A 181 8.97 9.98 13.15
N LEU A 182 9.62 9.82 14.29
CA LEU A 182 9.52 8.62 15.12
C LEU A 182 8.65 8.82 16.37
N ASP A 183 8.14 10.03 16.59
CA ASP A 183 7.31 10.36 17.74
C ASP A 183 5.86 10.03 17.44
N VAL A 184 5.22 9.28 18.35
CA VAL A 184 3.78 8.99 18.28
C VAL A 184 3.03 10.25 18.63
N VAL A 185 2.08 10.64 17.78
CA VAL A 185 1.20 11.79 18.01
C VAL A 185 -0.25 11.32 18.18
N ALA A 186 -1.10 12.22 18.65
CA ALA A 186 -2.53 11.95 18.72
C ALA A 186 -3.12 11.76 17.32
N ASP A 187 -4.09 10.87 17.22
CA ASP A 187 -4.86 10.67 15.99
C ASP A 187 -5.62 11.95 15.61
N GLY A 188 -5.70 12.23 14.31
CA GLY A 188 -6.25 13.46 13.76
C GLY A 188 -5.28 14.64 13.74
N ASP A 189 -4.04 14.49 14.22
CA ASP A 189 -3.01 15.53 14.05
C ASP A 189 -2.75 15.78 12.54
N PRO A 190 -2.88 17.02 12.04
CA PRO A 190 -2.74 17.32 10.62
C PRO A 190 -1.32 17.04 10.07
N ASN A 191 -0.32 17.06 10.93
CA ASN A 191 1.07 16.73 10.59
C ASN A 191 1.36 15.23 10.76
N GLY A 192 0.58 14.55 11.59
CA GLY A 192 0.69 13.12 11.86
C GLY A 192 0.41 12.26 10.63
N ARG A 193 1.15 11.15 10.51
CA ARG A 193 0.87 10.14 9.50
C ARG A 193 0.70 8.76 10.12
N ASN A 194 -0.49 8.19 9.96
CA ASN A 194 -0.81 6.82 10.33
C ASN A 194 0.06 5.85 9.52
N THR A 195 0.53 4.78 10.16
CA THR A 195 1.36 3.77 9.50
C THR A 195 0.47 2.85 8.66
N PRO A 196 0.64 2.78 7.32
CA PRO A 196 -0.13 1.83 6.52
C PRO A 196 0.41 0.40 6.68
N THR A 197 -0.43 -0.61 6.48
CA THR A 197 0.04 -2.00 6.30
C THR A 197 0.97 -2.11 5.08
N LEU A 198 2.01 -2.95 5.16
CA LEU A 198 2.83 -3.36 4.01
C LEU A 198 2.32 -4.64 3.35
N TRP A 199 1.27 -5.27 3.85
CA TRP A 199 0.68 -6.41 3.16
C TRP A 199 0.17 -6.01 1.77
N GLY A 200 0.52 -6.83 0.77
CA GLY A 200 0.25 -6.59 -0.65
C GLY A 200 1.02 -5.42 -1.25
N VAL A 201 2.02 -4.85 -0.56
CA VAL A 201 2.73 -3.66 -1.06
C VAL A 201 3.48 -3.93 -2.37
N GLY A 202 3.85 -5.19 -2.63
CA GLY A 202 4.46 -5.61 -3.90
C GLY A 202 3.55 -5.45 -5.12
N GLU A 203 2.23 -5.41 -4.92
CA GLU A 203 1.23 -5.24 -5.99
C GLU A 203 0.85 -3.77 -6.22
N ARG A 204 1.31 -2.87 -5.35
CA ARG A 204 0.97 -1.44 -5.41
C ARG A 204 1.78 -0.73 -6.50
N SER A 205 1.17 0.30 -7.06
CA SER A 205 1.77 1.07 -8.14
C SER A 205 2.24 2.48 -7.76
N VAL A 206 1.89 2.96 -6.56
CA VAL A 206 2.32 4.25 -5.99
C VAL A 206 2.53 4.10 -4.48
N PHE A 207 3.58 4.73 -3.95
CA PHE A 207 4.02 4.53 -2.56
C PHE A 207 3.99 5.80 -1.71
N GLY A 208 3.73 5.62 -0.42
CA GLY A 208 3.55 6.68 0.58
C GLY A 208 2.20 7.41 0.47
N TRP A 209 1.80 8.08 1.55
CA TRP A 209 0.53 8.85 1.62
C TRP A 209 0.45 9.96 0.59
N ALA A 210 1.55 10.71 0.41
CA ALA A 210 1.61 11.78 -0.56
C ALA A 210 1.83 11.28 -2.01
N GLY A 211 2.06 9.97 -2.21
CA GLY A 211 2.32 9.38 -3.54
C GLY A 211 3.52 10.02 -4.26
N GLN A 212 4.64 10.14 -3.56
CA GLN A 212 5.84 10.85 -4.04
C GLN A 212 6.96 9.92 -4.51
N ALA A 213 6.93 8.65 -4.09
CA ALA A 213 7.89 7.65 -4.50
C ALA A 213 7.38 6.90 -5.74
N ALA A 214 8.18 6.91 -6.80
CA ALA A 214 7.87 6.26 -8.07
C ALA A 214 8.07 4.74 -8.00
N THR A 215 8.97 4.28 -7.13
CA THR A 215 9.26 2.86 -6.91
C THR A 215 9.17 2.49 -5.42
N LEU A 216 9.05 1.19 -5.14
CA LEU A 216 9.10 0.66 -3.78
C LEU A 216 10.46 0.98 -3.13
N GLU A 217 11.52 0.91 -3.91
CA GLU A 217 12.88 1.23 -3.50
C GLU A 217 13.02 2.69 -3.05
N ASP A 218 12.53 3.64 -3.87
CA ASP A 218 12.49 5.06 -3.51
C ASP A 218 11.69 5.30 -2.23
N SER A 219 10.61 4.54 -2.05
CA SER A 219 9.80 4.63 -0.84
C SER A 219 10.57 4.16 0.38
N ILE A 220 11.24 3.02 0.32
CA ILE A 220 12.03 2.46 1.42
C ILE A 220 13.18 3.42 1.78
N ARG A 221 13.95 3.86 0.78
CA ARG A 221 15.00 4.85 0.93
C ARG A 221 14.47 6.13 1.59
N GLY A 222 13.36 6.65 1.08
CA GLY A 222 12.72 7.85 1.60
C GLY A 222 12.30 7.74 3.07
N ILE A 223 11.84 6.56 3.51
CA ILE A 223 11.52 6.30 4.91
C ILE A 223 12.78 6.26 5.77
N ILE A 224 13.83 5.54 5.35
CA ILE A 224 15.11 5.45 6.06
C ILE A 224 15.67 6.87 6.30
N VAL A 225 15.84 7.65 5.23
CA VAL A 225 16.50 8.96 5.29
C VAL A 225 15.61 10.02 5.94
N ASN A 226 14.35 10.15 5.50
CA ASN A 226 13.54 11.29 5.89
C ASN A 226 12.74 11.06 7.17
N ARG A 227 12.24 9.84 7.40
CA ARG A 227 11.39 9.52 8.55
C ARG A 227 12.21 8.99 9.72
N MET A 228 13.02 7.97 9.47
CA MET A 228 13.84 7.31 10.49
C MET A 228 15.15 8.05 10.77
N LYS A 229 15.49 9.06 9.95
CA LYS A 229 16.73 9.87 10.06
C LYS A 229 18.01 9.02 10.03
N GLY A 230 17.94 7.89 9.32
CA GLY A 230 19.06 7.00 9.09
C GLY A 230 20.03 7.50 8.02
N PRO A 231 21.17 6.82 7.86
CA PRO A 231 22.10 7.09 6.78
C PRO A 231 21.51 6.70 5.41
N GLU A 232 22.17 7.14 4.35
CA GLU A 232 21.88 6.67 2.99
C GLU A 232 22.11 5.14 2.91
N PRO A 233 21.09 4.33 2.56
CA PRO A 233 21.25 2.89 2.44
C PRO A 233 22.02 2.53 1.16
N SER A 234 22.82 1.46 1.21
CA SER A 234 23.48 0.95 0.01
C SER A 234 22.49 0.31 -0.96
N PRO A 235 22.84 0.19 -2.26
CA PRO A 235 22.01 -0.54 -3.23
C PRO A 235 21.69 -1.98 -2.80
N GLU A 236 22.64 -2.69 -2.18
CA GLU A 236 22.44 -4.06 -1.69
C GLU A 236 21.46 -4.11 -0.52
N THR A 237 21.53 -3.12 0.38
CA THR A 237 20.60 -2.96 1.49
C THR A 237 19.18 -2.75 0.98
N LEU A 238 19.02 -1.85 0.00
CA LEU A 238 17.74 -1.57 -0.64
C LEU A 238 17.20 -2.79 -1.39
N ALA A 239 18.02 -3.48 -2.19
CA ALA A 239 17.63 -4.68 -2.91
C ALA A 239 17.12 -5.78 -1.98
N ALA A 240 17.83 -6.04 -0.88
CA ALA A 240 17.41 -7.01 0.13
C ALA A 240 16.07 -6.62 0.78
N LEU A 241 15.91 -5.36 1.20
CA LEU A 241 14.66 -4.87 1.78
C LEU A 241 13.50 -4.95 0.79
N VAL A 242 13.70 -4.57 -0.48
CA VAL A 242 12.69 -4.68 -1.54
C VAL A 242 12.29 -6.14 -1.75
N ALA A 243 13.25 -7.06 -1.84
CA ALA A 243 13.00 -8.48 -2.01
C ALA A 243 12.12 -9.03 -0.87
N TYR A 244 12.48 -8.72 0.39
CA TYR A 244 11.68 -9.14 1.55
C TYR A 244 10.28 -8.52 1.55
N VAL A 245 10.18 -7.20 1.35
CA VAL A 245 8.92 -6.46 1.43
C VAL A 245 7.92 -6.93 0.34
N ARG A 246 8.41 -7.40 -0.82
CA ARG A 246 7.57 -8.02 -1.85
C ARG A 246 6.99 -9.38 -1.44
N THR A 247 7.55 -10.06 -0.45
CA THR A 247 6.99 -11.34 0.06
C THR A 247 5.78 -11.14 0.98
N LEU A 248 5.54 -9.90 1.42
CA LEU A 248 4.52 -9.55 2.39
C LEU A 248 3.14 -9.51 1.72
N ASN A 249 2.47 -10.64 1.68
CA ASN A 249 1.13 -10.79 1.10
C ASN A 249 0.04 -10.61 2.17
N TYR A 250 -1.15 -10.18 1.76
CA TYR A 250 -2.33 -10.14 2.63
C TYR A 250 -2.95 -11.54 2.79
N PRO A 251 -3.67 -11.81 3.90
CA PRO A 251 -4.37 -13.07 4.08
C PRO A 251 -5.52 -13.20 3.07
N ALA A 252 -5.75 -14.41 2.57
CA ALA A 252 -6.89 -14.69 1.70
C ALA A 252 -8.22 -14.55 2.45
N ASN A 253 -9.23 -14.02 1.77
CA ASN A 253 -10.59 -13.93 2.29
C ASN A 253 -11.47 -15.07 1.73
N TRP A 254 -12.32 -15.64 2.60
CA TRP A 254 -13.23 -16.72 2.23
C TRP A 254 -14.59 -16.23 1.73
N GLN A 255 -14.95 -14.95 1.90
CA GLN A 255 -16.17 -14.35 1.37
C GLN A 255 -15.92 -13.53 0.09
N VAL A 256 -14.71 -13.03 -0.11
CA VAL A 256 -14.34 -12.21 -1.27
C VAL A 256 -13.19 -12.88 -2.04
N LYS A 257 -13.23 -12.80 -3.37
CA LYS A 257 -12.16 -13.32 -4.24
C LYS A 257 -11.03 -12.29 -4.38
N GLU A 258 -9.91 -12.70 -4.96
CA GLU A 258 -8.77 -11.80 -5.25
C GLU A 258 -9.16 -10.65 -6.20
N ASP A 259 -10.14 -10.86 -7.08
CA ASP A 259 -10.66 -9.81 -7.96
C ASP A 259 -11.63 -8.84 -7.27
N GLY A 260 -11.89 -9.03 -5.97
CA GLY A 260 -12.82 -8.27 -5.16
C GLY A 260 -14.29 -8.64 -5.28
N THR A 261 -14.66 -9.58 -6.16
CA THR A 261 -16.05 -10.02 -6.25
C THR A 261 -16.42 -10.94 -5.09
N PRO A 262 -17.66 -10.86 -4.55
CA PRO A 262 -18.13 -11.82 -3.57
C PRO A 262 -18.11 -13.25 -4.09
N ARG A 263 -17.82 -14.19 -3.21
CA ARG A 263 -17.97 -15.63 -3.47
C ARG A 263 -19.45 -16.04 -3.38
N PRO A 264 -19.85 -17.17 -4.00
CA PRO A 264 -21.25 -17.62 -3.96
C PRO A 264 -21.82 -17.78 -2.55
N ASP A 265 -20.98 -18.22 -1.61
CA ASP A 265 -21.26 -18.47 -0.20
C ASP A 265 -20.99 -17.25 0.71
N ALA A 266 -20.66 -16.09 0.14
CA ALA A 266 -20.56 -14.85 0.91
C ALA A 266 -21.91 -14.51 1.56
N SER A 267 -21.86 -13.83 2.72
CA SER A 267 -23.07 -13.32 3.36
C SER A 267 -23.84 -12.35 2.45
N GLU A 268 -25.15 -12.29 2.64
CA GLU A 268 -26.01 -11.38 1.87
C GLU A 268 -25.64 -9.90 2.10
N ALA A 269 -25.14 -9.55 3.29
CA ALA A 269 -24.62 -8.22 3.58
C ALA A 269 -23.42 -7.86 2.69
N ILE A 270 -22.47 -8.77 2.51
CA ILE A 270 -21.31 -8.56 1.62
C ILE A 270 -21.75 -8.42 0.16
N LYS A 271 -22.72 -9.24 -0.29
CA LYS A 271 -23.24 -9.15 -1.66
C LYS A 271 -23.90 -7.80 -1.92
N ARG A 272 -24.74 -7.32 -0.99
CA ARG A 272 -25.35 -5.98 -1.06
C ARG A 272 -24.31 -4.87 -0.95
N GLY A 273 -23.34 -5.00 -0.06
CA GLY A 273 -22.23 -4.07 0.12
C GLY A 273 -21.38 -3.92 -1.14
N PHE A 274 -21.09 -5.03 -1.83
CA PHE A 274 -20.41 -4.99 -3.13
C PHE A 274 -21.22 -4.24 -4.20
N ALA A 275 -22.54 -4.46 -4.25
CA ALA A 275 -23.41 -3.74 -5.18
C ALA A 275 -23.41 -2.23 -4.91
N LEU A 276 -23.41 -1.81 -3.64
CA LEU A 276 -23.24 -0.41 -3.25
C LEU A 276 -21.86 0.13 -3.62
N TYR A 277 -20.81 -0.67 -3.41
CA TYR A 277 -19.42 -0.30 -3.68
C TYR A 277 -19.18 0.07 -5.16
N VAL A 278 -19.72 -0.74 -6.08
CA VAL A 278 -19.62 -0.50 -7.54
C VAL A 278 -20.72 0.42 -8.08
N GLY A 279 -21.77 0.67 -7.29
CA GLY A 279 -22.93 1.48 -7.64
C GLY A 279 -22.99 2.78 -6.84
N ASP A 280 -24.10 2.99 -6.12
CA ASP A 280 -24.46 4.26 -5.47
C ASP A 280 -23.42 4.80 -4.46
N GLY A 281 -22.68 3.92 -3.79
CA GLY A 281 -21.61 4.29 -2.88
C GLY A 281 -20.37 4.83 -3.59
N GLY A 282 -20.24 4.57 -4.90
CA GLY A 282 -19.21 5.16 -5.76
C GLY A 282 -17.77 4.84 -5.38
N CYS A 283 -17.55 3.91 -4.45
CA CYS A 283 -16.25 3.61 -3.85
C CYS A 283 -15.26 3.15 -4.92
N GLY A 284 -15.74 2.31 -5.85
CA GLY A 284 -14.97 1.80 -6.99
C GLY A 284 -14.43 2.86 -7.96
N THR A 285 -14.95 4.09 -7.94
CA THR A 285 -14.42 5.18 -8.77
C THR A 285 -13.02 5.62 -8.36
N CYS A 286 -12.70 5.48 -7.05
CA CYS A 286 -11.40 5.83 -6.49
C CYS A 286 -10.61 4.59 -6.08
N HIS A 287 -11.26 3.63 -5.42
CA HIS A 287 -10.65 2.39 -4.96
C HIS A 287 -10.88 1.31 -6.02
N GLN A 288 -10.03 1.29 -7.04
CA GLN A 288 -10.29 0.52 -8.25
C GLN A 288 -9.91 -0.95 -8.06
N LEU A 289 -10.79 -1.87 -8.49
CA LEU A 289 -10.50 -3.29 -8.44
C LEU A 289 -9.37 -3.66 -9.44
N PRO A 290 -8.54 -4.67 -9.14
CA PRO A 290 -8.56 -5.50 -7.92
C PRO A 290 -7.69 -4.97 -6.78
N THR A 291 -6.85 -3.95 -7.00
CA THR A 291 -5.88 -3.48 -5.99
C THR A 291 -6.49 -2.55 -4.93
N PHE A 292 -7.73 -2.12 -5.14
CA PHE A 292 -8.49 -1.18 -4.33
C PHE A 292 -7.81 0.17 -4.12
N ASP A 293 -6.95 0.56 -5.07
CA ASP A 293 -6.25 1.82 -5.10
C ASP A 293 -6.28 2.43 -6.50
N LYS A 294 -5.68 3.62 -6.64
CA LYS A 294 -5.38 4.20 -7.95
C LYS A 294 -4.11 5.03 -7.87
N LYS A 295 -3.53 5.29 -9.04
CA LYS A 295 -2.29 6.08 -9.15
C LYS A 295 -2.50 7.57 -8.83
N SER A 296 -3.67 8.11 -9.13
CA SER A 296 -3.95 9.54 -8.93
C SER A 296 -4.20 9.87 -7.45
N LYS A 297 -4.06 11.16 -7.14
CA LYS A 297 -4.23 11.71 -5.80
C LYS A 297 -5.55 12.45 -5.72
N ASP A 298 -6.26 12.30 -4.62
CA ASP A 298 -7.51 13.00 -4.36
C ASP A 298 -7.43 13.83 -3.08
N ASP A 299 -8.12 14.96 -3.10
CA ASP A 299 -8.37 15.74 -1.90
C ASP A 299 -9.79 15.43 -1.42
N ILE A 300 -9.89 14.88 -0.21
CA ILE A 300 -11.16 14.55 0.43
C ILE A 300 -11.50 15.53 1.57
N GLY A 301 -10.82 16.68 1.63
CA GLY A 301 -11.01 17.67 2.70
C GLY A 301 -10.24 17.36 3.98
N THR A 302 -9.20 16.53 3.90
CA THR A 302 -8.43 16.05 5.05
C THR A 302 -7.02 16.64 5.10
N GLY A 303 -6.83 17.88 4.64
CA GLY A 303 -5.52 18.55 4.67
C GLY A 303 -4.64 18.34 3.43
N GLY A 304 -5.26 18.08 2.27
CA GLY A 304 -4.60 18.09 0.96
C GLY A 304 -4.88 16.85 0.11
N LYS A 305 -4.13 16.74 -0.99
CA LYS A 305 -4.22 15.61 -1.92
C LYS A 305 -3.37 14.44 -1.44
N PHE A 306 -3.99 13.27 -1.29
CA PHE A 306 -3.33 12.03 -0.92
C PHE A 306 -3.54 10.95 -1.98
N LYS A 307 -2.59 10.03 -2.07
CA LYS A 307 -2.77 8.78 -2.81
C LYS A 307 -3.94 8.02 -2.20
N VAL A 308 -4.84 7.51 -3.04
CA VAL A 308 -5.89 6.61 -2.56
C VAL A 308 -5.24 5.33 -2.00
N PRO A 309 -5.41 5.00 -0.71
CA PRO A 309 -4.85 3.78 -0.14
C PRO A 309 -5.59 2.54 -0.66
N THR A 310 -4.92 1.39 -0.67
CA THR A 310 -5.60 0.11 -0.88
C THR A 310 -6.55 -0.16 0.29
N LEU A 311 -7.66 -0.85 0.02
CA LEU A 311 -8.59 -1.33 1.05
C LEU A 311 -8.34 -2.77 1.46
N HIS A 312 -7.32 -3.45 0.90
CA HIS A 312 -6.97 -4.80 1.35
C HIS A 312 -6.59 -4.84 2.82
N ALA A 313 -7.15 -5.80 3.54
CA ALA A 313 -6.97 -6.01 4.97
C ALA A 313 -7.33 -4.80 5.84
N VAL A 314 -8.16 -3.88 5.35
CA VAL A 314 -8.47 -2.61 6.04
C VAL A 314 -9.17 -2.84 7.39
N ALA A 315 -9.89 -3.95 7.55
CA ALA A 315 -10.58 -4.26 8.81
C ALA A 315 -9.66 -4.34 10.04
N SER A 316 -8.36 -4.60 9.86
CA SER A 316 -7.39 -4.72 10.97
C SER A 316 -6.45 -3.52 11.11
N THR A 317 -6.70 -2.43 10.38
CA THR A 317 -5.79 -1.26 10.32
C THR A 317 -6.38 0.01 10.94
N ALA A 318 -7.35 -0.11 11.86
CA ALA A 318 -7.82 1.04 12.62
C ALA A 318 -6.66 1.62 13.45
N PRO A 319 -6.53 2.95 13.57
CA PRO A 319 -7.45 3.97 13.08
C PRO A 319 -7.22 4.34 11.61
N TYR A 320 -8.23 4.93 10.97
CA TYR A 320 -8.29 5.11 9.51
C TYR A 320 -7.91 6.53 9.07
N PHE A 321 -7.68 6.65 7.76
CA PHE A 321 -7.12 7.82 7.07
C PHE A 321 -5.64 8.05 7.34
N HIS A 322 -5.08 8.96 6.55
CA HIS A 322 -3.66 9.31 6.61
C HIS A 322 -3.19 9.81 7.97
N ASP A 323 -4.07 10.25 8.85
CA ASP A 323 -3.81 10.83 10.16
C ASP A 323 -4.52 10.09 11.31
N GLY A 324 -5.20 8.96 11.03
CA GLY A 324 -5.88 8.17 12.06
C GLY A 324 -7.18 8.80 12.59
N ARG A 325 -7.76 9.81 11.95
CA ARG A 325 -8.88 10.60 12.51
C ARG A 325 -10.16 9.83 12.84
N THR A 326 -10.37 8.62 12.31
CA THR A 326 -11.54 7.80 12.64
C THR A 326 -11.12 6.47 13.27
N ALA A 327 -11.74 6.13 14.40
CA ALA A 327 -11.43 4.90 15.13
C ALA A 327 -12.12 3.66 14.56
N SER A 328 -13.27 3.82 13.88
CA SER A 328 -14.05 2.70 13.36
C SER A 328 -14.10 2.68 11.83
N LEU A 329 -14.18 1.46 11.27
CA LEU A 329 -14.32 1.28 9.82
C LEU A 329 -15.62 1.87 9.32
N ARG A 330 -16.69 1.73 10.11
CA ARG A 330 -18.01 2.27 9.80
C ARG A 330 -17.97 3.78 9.67
N ASP A 331 -17.30 4.49 10.58
CA ASP A 331 -17.14 5.94 10.51
C ASP A 331 -16.30 6.36 9.29
N ALA A 332 -15.27 5.59 8.95
CA ALA A 332 -14.46 5.85 7.77
C ALA A 332 -15.28 5.70 6.47
N VAL A 333 -16.10 4.64 6.37
CA VAL A 333 -17.00 4.40 5.23
C VAL A 333 -18.05 5.50 5.14
N LYS A 334 -18.65 5.89 6.27
CA LYS A 334 -19.64 6.97 6.34
C LYS A 334 -19.07 8.28 5.83
N LEU A 335 -17.92 8.69 6.36
CA LEU A 335 -17.23 9.92 5.96
C LEU A 335 -16.93 9.90 4.45
N MET A 336 -16.44 8.77 3.93
CA MET A 336 -16.13 8.66 2.51
C MET A 336 -17.36 8.72 1.61
N TRP A 337 -18.48 8.11 2.02
CA TRP A 337 -19.74 8.24 1.28
C TRP A 337 -20.24 9.69 1.31
N GLU A 338 -20.21 10.37 2.46
CA GLU A 338 -20.58 11.79 2.57
C GLU A 338 -19.72 12.68 1.65
N VAL A 339 -18.41 12.42 1.58
CA VAL A 339 -17.49 13.11 0.66
C VAL A 339 -17.86 12.84 -0.80
N TYR A 340 -18.16 11.58 -1.15
CA TYR A 340 -18.55 11.22 -2.51
C TYR A 340 -19.89 11.87 -2.89
N ALA A 341 -20.90 11.75 -2.03
CA ALA A 341 -22.22 12.34 -2.20
C ALA A 341 -22.15 13.85 -2.42
N LYS A 342 -21.33 14.54 -1.62
CA LYS A 342 -21.10 15.98 -1.79
C LYS A 342 -20.43 16.31 -3.13
N LYS A 343 -19.44 15.53 -3.56
CA LYS A 343 -18.70 15.80 -4.82
C LYS A 343 -19.51 15.49 -6.07
N MET A 344 -20.37 14.48 -5.99
CA MET A 344 -21.14 13.97 -7.13
C MET A 344 -22.60 14.41 -7.11
N GLU A 345 -22.99 15.21 -6.12
CA GLU A 345 -24.39 15.62 -5.88
C GLU A 345 -25.34 14.41 -5.79
N SER A 346 -24.86 13.33 -5.16
CA SER A 346 -25.63 12.09 -4.95
C SER A 346 -26.20 11.99 -3.54
N ARG A 347 -27.02 10.97 -3.29
CA ARG A 347 -27.69 10.76 -2.00
C ARG A 347 -26.74 10.25 -0.92
N LEU A 348 -27.12 10.50 0.33
CA LEU A 348 -26.50 9.89 1.50
C LEU A 348 -26.98 8.43 1.69
N PRO A 349 -26.18 7.58 2.37
CA PRO A 349 -26.59 6.22 2.68
C PRO A 349 -27.63 6.18 3.79
N THR A 350 -28.45 5.13 3.78
CA THR A 350 -29.19 4.69 4.96
C THR A 350 -28.26 3.94 5.93
N GLU A 351 -28.67 3.78 7.19
CA GLU A 351 -27.87 3.02 8.17
C GLU A 351 -27.62 1.57 7.73
N ALA A 352 -28.61 0.92 7.12
CA ALA A 352 -28.50 -0.45 6.61
C ALA A 352 -27.52 -0.56 5.44
N GLU A 353 -27.53 0.41 4.52
CA GLU A 353 -26.57 0.46 3.42
C GLU A 353 -25.15 0.70 3.91
N LEU A 354 -25.00 1.53 4.95
CA LEU A 354 -23.72 1.74 5.60
C LEU A 354 -23.22 0.46 6.28
N ASP A 355 -24.11 -0.34 6.89
CA ASP A 355 -23.75 -1.66 7.46
C ASP A 355 -23.30 -2.64 6.38
N ASP A 356 -24.06 -2.74 5.29
CA ASP A 356 -23.73 -3.63 4.18
C ASP A 356 -22.40 -3.24 3.52
N LEU A 357 -22.19 -1.95 3.24
CA LEU A 357 -20.94 -1.47 2.66
C LEU A 357 -19.76 -1.67 3.62
N THR A 358 -19.96 -1.44 4.92
CA THR A 358 -18.92 -1.71 5.93
C THR A 358 -18.59 -3.20 6.00
N ALA A 359 -19.59 -4.08 5.89
CA ALA A 359 -19.37 -5.53 5.85
C ALA A 359 -18.55 -5.96 4.63
N TYR A 360 -18.84 -5.42 3.45
CA TYR A 360 -18.06 -5.69 2.23
C TYR A 360 -16.63 -5.14 2.35
N VAL A 361 -16.46 -3.86 2.69
CA VAL A 361 -15.12 -3.25 2.82
C VAL A 361 -14.29 -3.94 3.90
N GLY A 362 -14.93 -4.38 5.00
CA GLY A 362 -14.26 -5.14 6.04
C GLY A 362 -13.87 -6.57 5.64
N ALA A 363 -14.38 -7.08 4.53
CA ALA A 363 -14.02 -8.38 3.97
C ALA A 363 -12.95 -8.30 2.86
N LEU A 364 -12.44 -7.11 2.54
CA LEU A 364 -11.30 -6.88 1.64
C LEU A 364 -9.97 -7.08 2.38
#